data_AF-A0A258KND7-F1
#
_entry.id   AF-A0A258KND7-F1
#
_cell.length_a   1.000
_cell.length_b   1.000
_cell.length_c   1.000
_cell.angle_alpha   90.00
_cell.angle_beta   90.00
_cell.angle_gamma   90.00
#
_symmetry.space_group_name_H-M   'P 1'
#
loop_
_entity.id
_entity.type
_entity.pdbx_description
1 polymer ?
#
loop_
_entity_poly.entity_id
_entity_poly.type
_entity_poly.pdbx_seq_one_letter_code
_entity_poly.pdbx_strand_id
1 'polypeptide(L)'
;MGTYKKGILGSFSGKVGTVVGSSWNGIEYMRSLPKPSSKTPTDLQMLQRAKLGMATGFLQPISALINIGYKGLAVRQTAFNVATSQLLAEA
;
A
#
# COMPACT_ATOMS: atom_id res chain seq x y z
N MET A 1 -5.18 -4.58 11.61
CA MET A 1 -4.86 -5.70 10.71
C MET A 1 -4.22 -6.79 11.55
N GLY A 2 -4.73 -8.01 11.52
CA GLY A 2 -4.13 -9.11 12.27
C GLY A 2 -2.98 -9.72 11.47
N THR A 3 -1.78 -9.76 12.04
CA THR A 3 -0.66 -10.51 11.47
C THR A 3 -0.84 -11.99 11.77
N TYR A 4 -0.67 -12.83 10.75
CA TYR A 4 -0.81 -14.27 10.88
C TYR A 4 0.56 -14.87 11.19
N LYS A 5 0.67 -15.60 12.31
CA LYS A 5 1.85 -16.43 12.61
C LYS A 5 1.51 -17.86 12.22
N LYS A 6 2.26 -18.41 11.27
CA LYS A 6 2.03 -19.75 10.68
C LYS A 6 1.80 -20.81 11.77
N GLY A 7 0.58 -21.36 11.81
CA GLY A 7 0.26 -22.55 12.59
C GLY A 7 0.49 -23.83 11.77
N ILE A 8 0.04 -24.98 12.27
CA ILE A 8 0.24 -26.29 11.62
C ILE A 8 -0.37 -26.38 10.21
N LEU A 9 -1.37 -25.55 9.91
CA LEU A 9 -2.09 -25.51 8.63
C LEU A 9 -1.40 -24.64 7.56
N GLY A 10 -0.25 -24.04 7.86
CA GLY A 10 0.47 -23.19 6.92
C GLY A 10 -0.25 -21.87 6.61
N SER A 11 0.21 -21.16 5.59
CA SER A 11 -0.37 -19.89 5.18
C SER A 11 -1.45 -20.06 4.13
N PHE A 12 -2.44 -19.17 4.16
CA PHE A 12 -3.53 -19.15 3.20
C PHE A 12 -3.48 -17.87 2.38
N SER A 13 -3.73 -17.98 1.09
CA SER A 13 -3.77 -16.87 0.14
C SER A 13 -5.12 -16.87 -0.56
N GLY A 14 -5.73 -15.70 -0.69
CA GLY A 14 -7.03 -15.54 -1.33
C GLY A 14 -8.21 -15.50 -0.36
N LYS A 15 -9.41 -15.63 -0.90
CA LYS A 15 -10.69 -15.47 -0.18
C LYS A 15 -11.16 -16.80 0.37
N VAL A 16 -11.41 -16.87 1.68
CA VAL A 16 -12.08 -17.99 2.34
C VAL A 16 -13.23 -17.42 3.17
N GLY A 17 -14.46 -17.63 2.69
CA GLY A 17 -15.67 -17.09 3.32
C GLY A 17 -15.63 -15.56 3.47
N THR A 18 -15.63 -15.09 4.71
CA THR A 18 -15.62 -13.66 5.10
C THR A 18 -14.22 -13.08 5.27
N VAL A 19 -13.16 -13.88 5.12
CA VAL A 19 -11.77 -13.49 5.36
C VAL A 19 -10.95 -13.59 4.07
N VAL A 20 -9.97 -12.70 3.94
CA VAL A 20 -8.98 -12.70 2.86
C VAL A 20 -7.59 -12.77 3.47
N GLY A 21 -6.82 -13.75 3.00
CA GLY A 21 -5.40 -13.94 3.33
C GLY A 21 -4.54 -13.29 2.26
N SER A 22 -3.53 -12.56 2.70
CA SER A 22 -2.57 -11.93 1.80
C SER A 22 -1.20 -11.87 2.47
N SER A 23 -0.16 -11.75 1.66
CA SER A 23 1.19 -11.44 2.12
C SER A 23 1.62 -10.07 1.61
N TRP A 24 2.44 -9.37 2.39
CA TRP A 24 3.13 -8.16 1.98
C TRP A 24 4.54 -8.14 2.57
N ASN A 25 5.56 -8.02 1.72
CA ASN A 25 6.97 -8.04 2.15
C ASN A 25 7.31 -9.19 3.12
N GLY A 26 6.77 -10.40 2.85
CA GLY A 26 6.99 -11.59 3.67
C GLY A 26 6.14 -11.66 4.96
N ILE A 27 5.37 -10.61 5.27
CA ILE A 27 4.42 -10.60 6.39
C ILE A 27 3.07 -11.09 5.88
N GLU A 28 2.62 -12.22 6.42
CA GLU A 28 1.30 -12.77 6.15
C GLU A 28 0.28 -12.13 7.10
N TYR A 29 -0.87 -11.75 6.57
CA TYR A 29 -1.91 -11.10 7.34
C TYR A 29 -3.31 -11.51 6.87
N MET A 30 -4.25 -11.35 7.79
CA MET A 30 -5.67 -11.59 7.57
C MET A 30 -6.45 -10.28 7.61
N ARG A 31 -7.39 -10.12 6.67
CA ARG A 31 -8.38 -9.04 6.69
C ARG A 31 -9.77 -9.56 6.41
N SER A 32 -10.79 -8.85 6.90
CA SER A 32 -12.16 -9.11 6.48
C SER A 32 -12.35 -8.78 5.00
N LEU A 33 -13.31 -9.45 4.37
CA LEU A 33 -13.74 -9.12 3.03
C LEU A 33 -14.22 -7.66 3.02
N PRO A 34 -13.68 -6.80 2.14
CA PRO A 34 -14.10 -5.41 2.07
C PRO A 34 -15.58 -5.34 1.67
N LYS A 35 -16.35 -4.55 2.42
CA LYS A 35 -17.73 -4.22 2.05
C LYS A 35 -17.68 -3.07 1.04
N PRO A 36 -18.33 -3.19 -0.13
CA PRO A 36 -18.42 -2.07 -1.06
C PRO A 36 -19.12 -0.89 -0.38
N SER A 37 -18.53 0.30 -0.50
CA SER A 37 -19.13 1.54 -0.01
C SER A 37 -19.83 2.26 -1.15
N SER A 38 -21.09 2.64 -0.95
CA SER A 38 -21.86 3.50 -1.87
C SER A 38 -21.74 4.99 -1.55
N LYS A 39 -21.05 5.35 -0.46
CA LYS A 39 -20.90 6.74 -0.03
C LYS A 39 -20.04 7.53 -1.01
N THR A 40 -20.52 8.70 -1.40
CA THR A 40 -19.76 9.65 -2.20
C THR A 40 -18.56 10.16 -1.41
N PRO A 41 -17.39 10.35 -2.05
CA PRO A 41 -16.23 10.95 -1.39
C PRO A 41 -16.53 12.39 -0.97
N THR A 42 -16.03 12.82 0.18
CA THR A 42 -16.08 14.24 0.58
C THR A 42 -15.07 15.06 -0.22
N ASP A 43 -15.24 16.38 -0.28
CA ASP A 43 -14.32 17.27 -1.03
C ASP A 43 -12.88 17.16 -0.53
N LEU A 44 -12.68 17.06 0.79
CA LEU A 44 -11.36 16.82 1.38
C LEU A 44 -10.75 15.48 0.94
N GLN A 45 -11.57 14.43 0.81
CA GLN A 45 -11.11 13.14 0.29
C GLN A 45 -10.74 13.22 -1.19
N MET A 46 -11.48 14.00 -1.99
CA MET A 46 -11.14 14.22 -3.40
C MET A 46 -9.82 14.97 -3.56
N LEU A 47 -9.61 16.03 -2.77
CA LEU A 47 -8.35 16.77 -2.76
C LEU A 47 -7.17 15.87 -2.41
N GLN A 48 -7.31 15.01 -1.40
CA GLN A 48 -6.25 14.06 -1.05
C GLN A 48 -5.97 13.07 -2.17
N ARG A 49 -7.01 12.57 -2.86
CA ARG A 49 -6.84 11.68 -4.03
C ARG A 49 -6.15 12.39 -5.17
N ALA A 50 -6.47 13.66 -5.42
CA ALA A 50 -5.83 14.47 -6.44
C ALA A 50 -4.34 14.69 -6.11
N LYS A 51 -4.00 15.06 -4.87
CA LYS A 51 -2.62 15.19 -4.40
C LYS A 51 -1.83 13.89 -4.59
N LEU A 52 -2.38 12.77 -4.15
CA LEU A 52 -1.76 11.45 -4.31
C LEU A 52 -1.58 11.09 -5.79
N GLY A 53 -2.59 11.34 -6.63
CA GLY A 53 -2.53 11.07 -8.07
C GLY A 53 -1.48 11.90 -8.80
N MET A 54 -1.31 13.17 -8.41
CA MET A 54 -0.24 14.02 -8.97
C MET A 54 1.14 13.51 -8.57
N ALA A 55 1.33 13.19 -7.28
CA ALA A 55 2.61 12.69 -6.77
C ALA A 55 3.02 11.37 -7.44
N THR A 56 2.09 10.42 -7.57
CA THR A 56 2.38 9.14 -8.22
C THR A 56 2.59 9.29 -9.72
N GLY A 57 1.77 10.11 -10.40
CA GLY A 57 1.90 10.38 -11.83
C GLY A 57 3.24 11.04 -12.19
N PHE A 58 3.74 11.94 -11.34
CA PHE A 58 5.04 12.57 -11.52
C PHE A 58 6.21 11.59 -11.32
N LEU A 59 6.13 10.73 -10.31
CA LEU A 59 7.21 9.80 -9.97
C LEU A 59 7.23 8.53 -10.83
N GLN A 60 6.11 8.15 -11.44
CA GLN A 60 5.98 6.90 -12.20
C GLN A 60 6.95 6.81 -13.40
N PRO A 61 7.14 7.84 -14.25
CA PRO A 61 8.09 7.78 -15.37
C PRO A 61 9.54 7.57 -14.96
N ILE A 62 9.93 8.09 -13.78
CA ILE A 62 11.29 8.00 -13.23
C ILE A 62 11.45 6.92 -12.16
N SER A 63 10.47 6.00 -12.06
CA SER A 63 10.43 4.96 -11.02
C SER A 63 11.68 4.07 -10.99
N ALA A 64 12.31 3.81 -12.14
CA ALA A 64 13.55 3.03 -12.21
C ALA A 64 14.71 3.73 -11.46
N LEU A 65 14.88 5.04 -11.67
CA LEU A 65 15.90 5.83 -10.98
C LEU A 65 15.60 5.96 -9.49
N ILE A 66 14.32 6.17 -9.14
CA ILE A 66 13.88 6.23 -7.75
C ILE A 66 14.21 4.92 -7.03
N ASN A 67 13.93 3.78 -7.64
CA ASN A 67 14.21 2.49 -7.03
C ASN A 67 15.70 2.25 -6.78
N ILE A 68 16.59 2.87 -7.57
CA ILE A 68 18.05 2.82 -7.35
C ILE A 68 18.44 3.79 -6.24
N GLY A 69 18.04 5.06 -6.34
CA GLY A 69 18.45 6.13 -5.42
C GLY A 69 17.88 5.98 -4.00
N TYR A 70 16.64 5.50 -3.88
CA TYR A 70 15.94 5.37 -2.60
C TYR A 70 16.09 4.00 -1.95
N LYS A 71 16.85 3.08 -2.55
CA LYS A 71 17.04 1.72 -2.03
C LYS A 71 17.62 1.72 -0.61
N GLY A 72 18.58 2.61 -0.33
CA GLY A 72 19.20 2.72 1.00
C GLY A 72 18.29 3.28 2.09
N LEU A 73 17.25 4.02 1.69
CA LEU A 73 16.28 4.64 2.60
C LEU A 73 15.03 3.78 2.81
N ALA A 74 14.89 2.69 2.04
CA ALA A 74 13.73 1.81 2.02
C ALA A 74 13.72 0.84 3.21
N VAL A 75 13.43 1.34 4.42
CA VAL A 75 13.28 0.49 5.62
C VAL A 75 11.85 0.00 5.77
N ARG A 76 11.62 -1.29 5.49
CA ARG A 76 10.29 -1.97 5.56
C ARG A 76 9.20 -1.38 4.66
N GLN A 77 9.60 -0.57 3.68
CA GLN A 77 8.75 0.05 2.66
C GLN A 77 9.45 -0.03 1.31
N THR A 78 8.73 0.17 0.21
CA THR A 78 9.37 0.24 -1.12
C THR A 78 10.09 1.57 -1.29
N ALA A 79 11.16 1.59 -2.08
CA ALA A 79 11.89 2.81 -2.44
C ALA A 79 10.96 3.87 -3.05
N PHE A 80 10.01 3.42 -3.88
CA PHE A 80 8.95 4.28 -4.43
C PHE A 80 8.09 4.94 -3.35
N ASN A 81 7.67 4.19 -2.31
CA ASN A 81 6.86 4.74 -1.23
C ASN A 81 7.63 5.81 -0.45
N VAL A 82 8.96 5.65 -0.28
CA VAL A 82 9.80 6.67 0.37
C VAL A 82 9.77 7.97 -0.43
N ALA A 83 10.00 7.89 -1.74
CA ALA A 83 9.99 9.05 -2.62
C ALA A 83 8.61 9.74 -2.65
N THR A 84 7.52 8.96 -2.71
CA THR A 84 6.17 9.53 -2.63
C THR A 84 5.91 10.23 -1.30
N SER A 85 6.41 9.68 -0.19
CA SER A 85 6.24 10.29 1.13
C SER A 85 7.00 11.60 1.26
N GLN A 86 8.21 11.69 0.71
CA GLN A 86 8.99 12.93 0.71
C GLN A 86 8.33 14.00 -0.15
N LEU A 87 7.92 13.65 -1.37
CA LEU A 87 7.24 14.58 -2.27
C LEU A 87 5.94 15.14 -1.67
N LEU A 88 5.18 14.30 -0.96
CA LEU A 88 3.95 14.73 -0.28
C LEU A 88 4.20 15.53 1.00
N ALA A 89 5.37 15.40 1.62
CA ALA A 89 5.73 16.20 2.80
C ALA A 89 6.19 17.61 2.41
N GLU A 90 6.73 17.77 1.20
CA GLU A 90 7.19 19.04 0.64
C GLU A 90 6.07 19.83 -0.07
N ALA A 91 4.88 19.24 -0.27
CA ALA A 91 3.75 19.79 -1.02
C ALA A 91 2.55 20.21 -0.15
#